data_AF-A0A953PKA7-F1
#
_entry.id   AF-A0A953PKA7-F1
#
_cell.length_a   1.000
_cell.length_b   1.000
_cell.length_c   1.000
_cell.angle_alpha   90.00
_cell.angle_beta   90.00
_cell.angle_gamma   90.00
#
_symmetry.space_group_name_H-M   'P 1'
#
loop_
_entity.id
_entity.type
_entity.pdbx_description
1 polymer ?
#
loop_
_entity_poly.entity_id
_entity_poly.type
_entity_poly.pdbx_seq_one_letter_code
_entity_poly.pdbx_strand_id
1 'polypeptide(L)'
;MKLPADEEGAKARLGSSPRHSEWVKVNAVSQPGLSAAVVYYGTAPNAPGGAQGSFTPADTLAQIKAPVLGLYGGADARIGATIPAMDAKMKALGKPYEPHTFENAGHGFLRAQTGQNGANMKASEQAWPMTIAFLKKHTS
;
A
#
# COMPACT_ATOMS: atom_id res chain seq x y z
N MET A 1 15.51 -6.65 26.93
CA MET A 1 15.33 -6.03 25.60
C MET A 1 13.84 -5.84 25.40
N LYS A 2 13.31 -4.62 25.57
CA LYS A 2 11.87 -4.33 25.47
C LYS A 2 11.53 -4.11 23.98
N LEU A 3 10.57 -4.87 23.47
CA LEU A 3 9.95 -4.60 22.16
C LEU A 3 9.20 -3.25 22.25
N PRO A 4 9.20 -2.42 21.18
CA PRO A 4 8.55 -1.11 21.20
C PRO A 4 7.02 -1.22 21.29
N ALA A 5 6.39 -0.12 21.74
CA ALA A 5 5.02 -0.03 22.22
C ALA A 5 3.92 -0.02 21.14
N ASP A 6 4.00 -0.89 20.13
CA ASP A 6 3.00 -0.97 19.04
C ASP A 6 2.27 -2.32 18.95
N GLU A 7 2.79 -3.40 19.55
CA GLU A 7 2.17 -4.72 19.48
C GLU A 7 0.78 -4.79 20.16
N GLU A 8 0.63 -4.14 21.31
CA GLU A 8 -0.60 -4.23 22.11
C GLU A 8 -1.73 -3.41 21.49
N GLY A 9 -1.40 -2.22 20.96
CA GLY A 9 -2.33 -1.40 20.18
C GLY A 9 -2.71 -2.04 18.84
N ALA A 10 -1.77 -2.73 18.18
CA ALA A 10 -2.05 -3.50 16.97
C ALA A 10 -2.99 -4.68 17.26
N LYS A 11 -2.75 -5.44 18.33
CA LYS A 11 -3.61 -6.56 18.75
C LYS A 11 -5.02 -6.12 19.14
N ALA A 12 -5.17 -5.05 19.90
CA ALA A 12 -6.48 -4.53 20.29
C ALA A 12 -7.29 -4.02 19.07
N ARG A 13 -6.62 -3.40 18.08
CA ARG A 13 -7.26 -2.97 16.82
C ARG A 13 -7.61 -4.15 15.90
N LEU A 14 -6.83 -5.23 15.95
CA LEU A 14 -7.15 -6.49 15.26
C LEU A 14 -8.41 -7.13 15.85
N GLY A 15 -8.50 -7.22 17.18
CA GLY A 15 -9.63 -7.85 17.86
C GLY A 15 -10.97 -7.09 17.77
N SER A 16 -10.94 -5.79 17.52
CA SER A 16 -12.14 -4.93 17.43
C SER A 16 -12.61 -4.66 15.99
N SER A 17 -11.92 -5.21 14.97
CA SER A 17 -12.28 -5.00 13.58
C SER A 17 -13.43 -5.93 13.16
N PRO A 18 -14.62 -5.42 12.77
CA PRO A 18 -15.76 -6.23 12.34
C PRO A 18 -15.55 -6.94 10.98
N ARG A 19 -14.35 -6.84 10.38
CA ARG A 19 -13.96 -7.55 9.16
C ARG A 19 -12.65 -8.29 9.39
N HIS A 20 -12.75 -9.57 9.71
CA HIS A 20 -11.63 -10.43 10.09
C HIS A 20 -10.96 -10.98 8.82
N SER A 21 -10.60 -10.08 7.92
CA SER A 21 -9.89 -10.36 6.68
C SER A 21 -9.09 -9.12 6.30
N GLU A 22 -7.86 -9.08 6.82
CA GLU A 22 -6.68 -8.44 6.24
C GLU A 22 -6.83 -6.99 5.80
N TRP A 23 -6.46 -6.01 6.64
CA TRP A 23 -5.61 -4.84 6.30
C TRP A 23 -5.18 -4.15 7.61
N VAL A 24 -3.88 -3.95 7.84
CA VAL A 24 -3.43 -2.89 8.74
C VAL A 24 -3.46 -1.59 7.92
N LYS A 25 -4.52 -0.79 8.08
CA LYS A 25 -4.56 0.56 7.49
C LYS A 25 -3.79 1.51 8.41
N VAL A 26 -2.50 1.71 8.13
CA VAL A 26 -1.76 2.82 8.75
C VAL A 26 -1.99 4.05 7.89
N ASN A 27 -2.55 5.10 8.48
CA ASN A 27 -2.66 6.38 7.81
C ASN A 27 -1.28 7.05 7.81
N ALA A 28 -0.54 6.94 6.69
CA ALA A 28 0.79 7.51 6.56
C ALA A 28 0.84 9.04 6.74
N VAL A 29 -0.31 9.71 6.63
CA VAL A 29 -0.48 11.14 6.85
C VAL A 29 -0.40 11.50 8.34
N SER A 30 -0.96 10.69 9.23
CA SER A 30 -1.18 11.05 10.64
C SER A 30 -0.19 10.41 11.61
N GLN A 31 0.92 9.88 11.10
CA GLN A 31 1.86 9.08 11.89
C GLN A 31 3.28 9.67 11.79
N PRO A 32 3.66 10.64 12.66
CA PRO A 32 4.90 11.40 12.54
C PRO A 32 6.19 10.55 12.59
N GLY A 33 6.12 9.36 13.19
CA GLY A 33 7.23 8.40 13.30
C GLY A 33 7.20 7.26 12.28
N LEU A 34 6.38 7.34 11.22
CA LEU A 34 6.34 6.31 10.20
C LEU A 34 7.59 6.40 9.30
N SER A 35 8.41 5.34 9.31
CA SER A 35 9.66 5.32 8.55
C SER A 35 9.50 4.90 7.09
N ALA A 36 8.46 4.11 6.76
CA ALA A 36 8.19 3.62 5.41
C ALA A 36 6.73 3.16 5.27
N ALA A 37 6.18 3.20 4.06
CA ALA A 37 4.87 2.63 3.76
C ALA A 37 4.92 1.75 2.50
N VAL A 38 4.23 0.60 2.53
CA VAL A 38 4.07 -0.28 1.37
C VAL A 38 2.57 -0.45 1.10
N VAL A 39 2.16 -0.17 -0.13
CA VAL A 39 0.77 -0.21 -0.57
C VAL A 39 0.62 -1.32 -1.61
N TYR A 40 -0.23 -2.29 -1.30
CA TYR A 40 -0.65 -3.32 -2.25
C TYR A 40 -2.04 -2.99 -2.79
N TYR A 41 -2.17 -2.91 -4.13
CA TYR A 41 -3.45 -2.71 -4.86
C TYR A 41 -4.41 -1.67 -4.23
N GLY A 42 -3.84 -0.60 -3.66
CA GLY A 42 -4.57 0.47 -2.99
C GLY A 42 -4.95 1.59 -3.96
N THR A 43 -6.15 2.15 -3.79
CA THR A 43 -6.58 3.33 -4.55
C THR A 43 -5.88 4.59 -4.04
N ALA A 44 -5.49 5.48 -4.95
CA ALA A 44 -5.05 6.80 -4.56
C ALA A 44 -6.14 7.55 -3.76
N PRO A 45 -5.74 8.38 -2.78
CA PRO A 45 -6.63 9.32 -2.11
C PRO A 45 -7.49 10.14 -3.09
N ASN A 46 -8.82 10.11 -2.94
CA ASN A 46 -9.81 10.82 -3.78
C ASN A 46 -9.92 10.36 -5.24
N ALA A 47 -9.43 9.18 -5.61
CA ALA A 47 -9.77 8.60 -6.90
C ALA A 47 -11.29 8.36 -7.02
N PRO A 48 -11.94 8.68 -8.14
CA PRO A 48 -13.32 8.25 -8.41
C PRO A 48 -13.40 6.72 -8.31
N GLY A 49 -14.28 6.18 -7.47
CA GLY A 49 -14.33 4.73 -7.20
C GLY A 49 -13.21 4.20 -6.29
N GLY A 50 -12.52 5.10 -5.57
CA GLY A 50 -11.74 4.79 -4.37
C GLY A 50 -12.56 3.90 -3.44
N ALA A 51 -11.96 2.90 -2.80
CA ALA A 51 -12.69 2.07 -1.84
C ALA A 51 -13.42 3.01 -0.86
N GLN A 52 -14.75 2.91 -0.76
CA GLN A 52 -15.54 3.71 0.18
C GLN A 52 -14.84 3.73 1.55
N GLY A 53 -14.34 4.92 1.93
CA GLY A 53 -13.53 5.11 3.14
C GLY A 53 -12.04 5.41 2.93
N SER A 54 -11.57 5.77 1.72
CA SER A 54 -10.30 6.47 1.54
C SER A 54 -10.44 7.93 2.01
N PHE A 55 -10.42 8.13 3.33
CA PHE A 55 -10.55 9.43 4.01
C PHE A 55 -9.25 10.24 4.00
N THR A 56 -8.59 10.33 2.85
CA THR A 56 -7.33 11.06 2.72
C THR A 56 -7.61 12.26 1.81
N PRO A 57 -7.98 13.43 2.36
CA PRO A 57 -8.16 14.63 1.56
C PRO A 57 -6.93 14.88 0.69
N ALA A 58 -7.12 15.43 -0.50
CA ALA A 58 -6.04 15.67 -1.46
C ALA A 58 -4.85 16.42 -0.84
N ASP A 59 -5.13 17.26 0.15
CA ASP A 59 -4.17 18.12 0.85
C ASP A 59 -3.31 17.37 1.87
N THR A 60 -3.68 16.15 2.22
CA THR A 60 -2.97 15.34 3.21
C THR A 60 -1.77 14.59 2.64
N LEU A 61 -1.66 14.44 1.32
CA LEU A 61 -0.46 13.86 0.69
C LEU A 61 0.82 14.68 0.97
N ALA A 62 0.68 16.00 1.14
CA ALA A 62 1.80 16.86 1.52
C ALA A 62 2.36 16.52 2.91
N GLN A 63 1.54 15.93 3.78
CA GLN A 63 1.91 15.55 5.15
C GLN A 63 2.63 14.19 5.20
N ILE A 64 2.61 13.40 4.13
CA ILE A 64 3.37 12.15 4.05
C ILE A 64 4.87 12.47 4.14
N LYS A 65 5.54 11.93 5.16
CA LYS A 65 7.01 12.05 5.30
C LYS A 65 7.74 10.77 4.91
N ALA A 66 7.08 9.63 5.08
CA ALA A 66 7.63 8.32 4.76
C ALA A 66 7.71 8.11 3.24
N PRO A 67 8.76 7.46 2.73
CA PRO A 67 8.76 6.91 1.38
C PRO A 67 7.66 5.86 1.23
N VAL A 68 7.09 5.79 0.02
CA VAL A 68 5.97 4.89 -0.30
C VAL A 68 6.36 3.97 -1.46
N LEU A 69 6.27 2.66 -1.25
CA LEU A 69 6.33 1.65 -2.31
C LEU A 69 4.89 1.25 -2.70
N GLY A 70 4.55 1.31 -3.99
CA GLY A 70 3.26 0.90 -4.52
C GLY A 70 3.39 -0.36 -5.38
N LEU A 71 2.58 -1.38 -5.11
CA LEU A 71 2.65 -2.70 -5.75
C LEU A 71 1.26 -3.06 -6.31
N TYR A 72 1.13 -3.09 -7.63
CA TYR A 72 -0.16 -3.11 -8.33
C TYR A 72 -0.28 -4.27 -9.31
N GLY A 73 -1.49 -4.79 -9.50
CA GLY A 73 -1.80 -5.77 -10.54
C GLY A 73 -2.09 -5.08 -11.88
N GLY A 74 -1.47 -5.53 -12.96
CA GLY A 74 -1.65 -4.96 -14.30
C GLY A 74 -3.02 -5.24 -14.93
N ALA A 75 -3.73 -6.28 -14.48
CA ALA A 75 -5.10 -6.57 -14.88
C ALA A 75 -6.14 -5.85 -14.00
N ASP A 76 -5.72 -5.06 -13.01
CA ASP A 76 -6.61 -4.27 -12.16
C ASP A 76 -6.82 -2.86 -12.76
N ALA A 77 -7.68 -2.77 -13.77
CA ALA A 77 -7.95 -1.52 -14.48
C ALA A 77 -8.44 -0.39 -13.54
N ARG A 78 -9.20 -0.74 -12.50
CA ARG A 78 -9.75 0.23 -11.54
C ARG A 78 -8.64 0.90 -10.73
N ILE A 79 -7.67 0.13 -10.25
CA ILE A 79 -6.51 0.69 -9.54
C ILE A 79 -5.52 1.32 -10.49
N GLY A 80 -5.24 0.66 -11.63
CA GLY A 80 -4.30 1.11 -12.64
C GLY A 80 -4.58 2.52 -13.15
N ALA A 81 -5.86 2.88 -13.33
CA ALA A 81 -6.27 4.22 -13.73
C ALA A 81 -5.89 5.33 -12.73
N THR A 82 -5.60 4.98 -11.47
CA THR A 82 -5.27 5.94 -10.40
C THR A 82 -3.77 6.18 -10.24
N ILE A 83 -2.92 5.27 -10.74
CA ILE A 83 -1.46 5.30 -10.54
C ILE A 83 -0.82 6.55 -11.17
N PRO A 84 -1.11 6.93 -12.43
CA PRO A 84 -0.45 8.09 -13.05
C PRO A 84 -0.73 9.41 -12.33
N ALA A 85 -1.95 9.61 -11.85
CA ALA A 85 -2.33 10.80 -11.11
C ALA A 85 -1.63 10.87 -9.73
N MET A 86 -1.49 9.72 -9.07
CA MET A 86 -0.76 9.63 -7.80
C MET A 86 0.73 9.90 -7.99
N ASP A 87 1.34 9.30 -9.01
CA ASP A 87 2.77 9.47 -9.32
C ASP A 87 3.11 10.93 -9.63
N ALA A 88 2.34 11.57 -10.51
CA ALA A 88 2.49 12.98 -10.84
C ALA A 88 2.38 13.87 -9.59
N LYS A 89 1.45 13.56 -8.68
CA LYS A 89 1.23 14.35 -7.47
C LYS A 89 2.32 14.15 -6.42
N MET A 90 2.77 12.91 -6.18
CA MET A 90 3.90 12.64 -5.29
C MET A 90 5.18 13.31 -5.80
N LYS A 91 5.42 13.26 -7.13
CA LYS A 91 6.53 13.96 -7.77
C LYS A 91 6.43 15.48 -7.61
N ALA A 92 5.27 16.07 -7.84
CA ALA A 92 5.05 17.51 -7.66
C ALA A 92 5.26 17.97 -6.21
N LEU A 93 4.99 17.09 -5.24
CA LEU A 93 5.21 17.32 -3.80
C LEU A 93 6.63 16.93 -3.33
N GLY A 94 7.51 16.48 -4.23
CA GLY A 94 8.86 16.03 -3.88
C GLY A 94 8.89 14.81 -2.94
N LYS A 95 7.84 13.97 -2.98
CA LYS A 95 7.70 12.80 -2.11
C LYS A 95 8.24 11.54 -2.77
N PRO A 96 9.05 10.73 -2.07
CA PRO A 96 9.52 9.46 -2.61
C PRO A 96 8.36 8.48 -2.76
N TYR A 97 8.06 8.13 -4.01
CA TYR A 97 7.04 7.16 -4.38
C TYR A 97 7.59 6.26 -5.49
N GLU A 98 7.43 4.94 -5.30
CA GLU A 98 7.94 3.93 -6.22
C GLU A 98 6.80 2.98 -6.63
N PRO A 99 6.08 3.25 -7.73
CA PRO A 99 5.03 2.35 -8.22
C PRO A 99 5.61 1.22 -9.09
N HIS A 100 5.16 -0.01 -8.84
CA HIS A 100 5.40 -1.19 -9.68
C HIS A 100 4.07 -1.84 -10.07
N THR A 101 3.97 -2.25 -11.34
CA THR A 101 2.78 -2.91 -11.88
C THR A 101 3.18 -4.26 -12.46
N PHE A 102 2.52 -5.32 -12.00
CA PHE A 102 2.81 -6.69 -12.41
C PHE A 102 1.87 -7.14 -13.52
N GLU A 103 2.44 -7.46 -14.68
CA GLU A 103 1.70 -7.84 -15.88
C GLU A 103 0.70 -8.98 -15.60
N ASN A 104 -0.54 -8.83 -16.09
CA ASN A 104 -1.63 -9.80 -15.99
C ASN A 104 -2.09 -10.17 -14.56
N ALA A 105 -1.44 -9.68 -13.51
CA ALA A 105 -1.86 -9.90 -12.14
C ALA A 105 -3.14 -9.10 -11.81
N GLY A 106 -4.07 -9.73 -11.10
CA GLY A 106 -5.34 -9.14 -10.70
C GLY A 106 -5.26 -8.38 -9.36
N HIS A 107 -6.41 -7.85 -8.94
CA HIS A 107 -6.57 -7.29 -7.59
C HIS A 107 -6.34 -8.38 -6.54
N GLY A 108 -5.67 -8.04 -5.43
CA GLY A 108 -5.44 -9.00 -4.35
C GLY A 108 -4.51 -10.15 -4.72
N PHE A 109 -3.55 -9.95 -5.65
CA PHE A 109 -2.71 -11.02 -6.20
C PHE A 109 -1.94 -11.83 -5.14
N LEU A 110 -1.68 -11.29 -3.95
CA LEU A 110 -1.09 -12.05 -2.84
C LEU A 110 -2.03 -13.14 -2.30
N ARG A 111 -3.34 -12.88 -2.30
CA ARG A 111 -4.39 -13.76 -1.76
C ARG A 111 -5.02 -14.64 -2.84
N ALA A 112 -5.33 -14.06 -3.99
CA ALA A 112 -6.12 -14.71 -5.03
C ALA A 112 -5.24 -15.55 -5.97
N GLN A 113 -4.66 -16.64 -5.47
CA GLN A 113 -3.70 -17.44 -6.25
C GLN A 113 -4.35 -18.34 -7.32
N THR A 114 -5.66 -18.55 -7.25
CA THR A 114 -6.40 -19.34 -8.25
C THR A 114 -6.75 -18.48 -9.46
N GLY A 115 -6.44 -18.95 -10.68
CA GLY A 115 -6.73 -18.25 -11.93
C GLY A 115 -5.59 -17.37 -12.43
N GLN A 116 -5.89 -16.41 -13.33
CA GLN A 116 -4.93 -15.49 -13.95
C GLN A 116 -3.71 -16.17 -14.58
N ASN A 117 -3.83 -17.44 -14.97
CA ASN A 117 -2.76 -18.25 -15.56
C ASN A 117 -1.42 -18.17 -14.81
N GLY A 118 -1.46 -18.16 -13.46
CA GLY A 118 -0.26 -18.06 -12.62
C GLY A 118 0.36 -16.67 -12.49
N ALA A 119 -0.20 -15.64 -13.15
CA ALA A 119 0.31 -14.27 -13.08
C ALA A 119 0.29 -13.70 -11.64
N ASN A 120 -0.69 -14.09 -10.83
CA ASN A 120 -0.75 -13.67 -9.42
C ASN A 120 0.38 -14.26 -8.57
N MET A 121 0.76 -15.51 -8.84
CA MET A 121 1.90 -16.14 -8.17
C MET A 121 3.21 -15.45 -8.57
N LYS A 122 3.42 -15.25 -9.87
CA LYS A 122 4.58 -14.51 -10.40
C LYS A 122 4.69 -13.11 -9.79
N ALA A 123 3.58 -12.38 -9.69
CA ALA A 123 3.54 -11.07 -9.06
C ALA A 123 3.88 -11.14 -7.56
N SER A 124 3.41 -12.17 -6.85
CA SER A 124 3.71 -12.39 -5.44
C SER A 124 5.21 -12.64 -5.20
N GLU A 125 5.82 -13.48 -6.05
CA GLU A 125 7.26 -13.80 -6.02
C GLU A 125 8.14 -12.58 -6.32
N GLN A 126 7.65 -11.63 -7.12
CA GLN A 126 8.36 -10.37 -7.41
C GLN A 126 8.14 -9.30 -6.33
N ALA A 127 6.89 -9.14 -5.86
CA ALA A 127 6.49 -8.10 -4.92
C ALA A 127 7.08 -8.29 -3.51
N TRP A 128 7.21 -9.54 -3.06
CA TRP A 128 7.65 -9.83 -1.70
C TRP A 128 9.13 -9.44 -1.46
N PRO A 129 10.09 -9.83 -2.31
CA PRO A 129 11.47 -9.34 -2.18
C PRO A 129 11.59 -7.82 -2.23
N MET A 130 10.82 -7.14 -3.08
CA MET A 130 10.79 -5.67 -3.16
C MET A 130 10.32 -5.05 -1.83
N THR A 131 9.28 -5.62 -1.23
CA THR A 131 8.77 -5.18 0.08
C THR A 131 9.84 -5.28 1.15
N ILE A 132 10.51 -6.43 1.25
CA ILE A 132 11.56 -6.64 2.25
C ILE A 132 12.75 -5.70 2.01
N ALA A 133 13.19 -5.55 0.76
CA ALA A 133 14.29 -4.66 0.41
C ALA A 133 13.97 -3.19 0.75
N PHE A 134 12.77 -2.75 0.42
CA PHE A 134 12.29 -1.40 0.69
C PHE A 134 12.22 -1.09 2.19
N LEU A 135 11.63 -2.01 2.98
CA LEU A 135 11.56 -1.84 4.42
C LEU A 135 12.96 -1.82 5.05
N LYS A 136 13.86 -2.76 4.68
CA LYS A 136 15.25 -2.77 5.17
C LYS A 136 15.97 -1.44 4.90
N LYS A 137 15.76 -0.85 3.72
CA LYS A 137 16.36 0.42 3.32
C LYS A 137 15.87 1.62 4.13
N HIS A 138 14.65 1.57 4.66
CA HIS A 138 13.97 2.74 5.21
C HIS A 138 13.58 2.63 6.69
N THR A 139 13.75 1.47 7.33
CA THR A 139 13.42 1.25 8.74
C THR A 139 14.62 0.85 9.61
N SER A 140 15.85 1.05 9.11
CA SER A 140 17.09 0.75 9.83
C SER A 140 17.53 1.87 10.77
#